data_AF-A0A3D1T968-F1
#
_entry.id   AF-A0A3D1T968-F1
#
_cell.length_a   1.000
_cell.length_b   1.000
_cell.length_c   1.000
_cell.angle_alpha   90.00
_cell.angle_beta   90.00
_cell.angle_gamma   90.00
#
_symmetry.space_group_name_H-M   'P 1'
#
loop_
_entity.id
_entity.type
_entity.pdbx_description
1 polymer ?
#
loop_
_entity_poly.entity_id
_entity_poly.type
_entity_poly.pdbx_seq_one_letter_code
_entity_poly.pdbx_strand_id
1 'polypeptide(L)'
;MNRTSIIARRAFFTLAFCLIALGITACMGKKEGSDAITSDVNGYYCPHCKEKFFTDAKVFADKCPNCGELDIEEVWGHYCPTCDTLTLAPRSAGEKAVCMKCNKPTSGGIKKPQSSDMIEWGAHKVDAAAVKM
;
A
#
# COMPACT_ATOMS: atom_id res chain seq x y z
N MET A 1 70.92 20.22 -14.20
CA MET A 1 69.86 19.26 -14.61
C MET A 1 68.95 18.96 -13.41
N ASN A 2 67.74 19.51 -13.47
CA ASN A 2 66.45 19.20 -12.84
C ASN A 2 66.38 18.71 -11.37
N ARG A 3 66.31 19.69 -10.44
CA ARG A 3 65.89 19.48 -9.03
C ARG A 3 64.41 19.85 -8.76
N THR A 4 63.62 20.07 -9.80
CA THR A 4 62.25 20.64 -9.73
C THR A 4 61.12 19.60 -9.85
N SER A 5 61.41 18.30 -9.85
CA SER A 5 60.41 17.26 -10.18
C SER A 5 59.95 16.38 -9.01
N ILE A 6 60.48 16.57 -7.80
CA ILE A 6 60.22 15.66 -6.66
C ILE A 6 59.25 16.25 -5.62
N ILE A 7 59.11 17.58 -5.57
CA ILE A 7 58.26 18.26 -4.56
C ILE A 7 56.79 18.30 -5.00
N ALA A 8 56.50 18.27 -6.31
CA ALA A 8 55.14 18.35 -6.85
C ALA A 8 54.33 17.04 -6.75
N ARG A 9 54.96 15.90 -6.44
CA ARG A 9 54.27 14.59 -6.34
C ARG A 9 53.79 14.24 -4.92
N ARG A 10 54.27 14.97 -3.90
CA ARG A 10 53.90 14.73 -2.49
C ARG A 10 52.82 15.67 -1.97
N ALA A 11 52.54 16.77 -2.66
CA ALA A 11 51.46 17.70 -2.33
C ALA A 11 50.10 17.31 -2.95
N PHE A 12 50.09 16.41 -3.94
CA PHE A 12 48.86 15.97 -4.60
C PHE A 12 48.16 14.80 -3.89
N PHE A 13 48.87 14.09 -3.00
CA PHE A 13 48.33 12.93 -2.28
C PHE A 13 47.74 13.26 -0.90
N THR A 14 48.00 14.45 -0.37
CA THR A 14 47.47 14.93 0.93
C THR A 14 46.28 15.89 0.81
N LEU A 15 45.91 16.32 -0.41
CA LEU A 15 44.68 17.10 -0.66
C LEU A 15 43.49 16.22 -1.07
N ALA A 16 43.72 14.95 -1.43
CA ALA A 16 42.67 14.01 -1.84
C ALA A 16 42.06 13.21 -0.66
N PHE A 17 42.64 13.27 0.54
CA PHE A 17 42.19 12.48 1.69
C PHE A 17 41.29 13.26 2.67
N CYS A 18 41.16 14.58 2.52
CA CYS A 18 40.29 15.41 3.38
C CYS A 18 38.86 15.62 2.85
N LEU A 19 38.52 15.12 1.65
CA LEU A 19 37.19 15.31 1.05
C LEU A 19 36.23 14.11 1.19
N ILE A 20 36.65 13.03 1.87
CA ILE A 20 35.82 11.81 2.05
C ILE A 20 35.30 11.66 3.50
N ALA A 21 35.61 12.60 4.40
CA ALA A 21 35.23 12.53 5.82
C ALA A 21 34.02 13.42 6.21
N LEU A 22 33.29 13.99 5.26
CA LEU A 22 32.11 14.84 5.49
C LEU A 22 30.94 14.33 4.64
N GLY A 23 30.40 13.17 5.02
CA GLY A 23 29.22 12.58 4.39
C GLY A 23 28.43 11.63 5.29
N ILE A 24 28.75 11.55 6.58
CA ILE A 24 27.95 10.81 7.57
C ILE A 24 27.24 11.84 8.43
N THR A 25 25.99 12.17 8.05
CA THR A 25 24.85 12.54 8.92
C THR A 25 23.84 13.35 8.11
N ALA A 26 23.08 12.68 7.24
CA ALA A 26 21.81 13.21 6.76
C ALA A 26 20.82 12.05 6.69
N CYS A 27 20.09 11.91 7.80
CA CYS A 27 18.77 11.29 7.88
C CYS A 27 18.67 9.84 7.38
N MET A 28 19.32 8.91 8.09
CA MET A 28 18.64 7.65 8.42
C MET A 28 17.51 7.99 9.39
N GLY A 29 16.47 8.62 8.85
CA GLY A 29 15.16 8.58 9.45
C GLY A 29 14.76 7.12 9.40
N LYS A 30 14.98 6.43 10.53
CA LYS A 30 14.15 5.30 10.91
C LYS A 30 12.71 5.77 10.72
N LYS A 31 12.12 5.44 9.58
CA LYS A 31 10.70 5.11 9.60
C LYS A 31 10.68 3.77 10.33
N GLU A 32 10.70 3.85 11.66
CA GLU A 32 9.71 3.11 12.43
C GLU A 32 8.37 3.56 11.85
N GLY A 33 8.04 3.02 10.67
CA GLY A 33 6.67 2.82 10.29
C GLY A 33 6.23 1.89 11.37
N SER A 34 5.55 2.49 12.36
CA SER A 34 4.56 1.82 13.17
C SER A 34 4.15 0.55 12.42
N ASP A 35 4.38 -0.60 13.03
CA ASP A 35 3.46 -1.71 12.87
C ASP A 35 2.10 -1.14 13.30
N ALA A 36 1.50 -0.34 12.44
CA ALA A 36 0.10 0.01 12.48
C ALA A 36 -0.49 -1.37 12.39
N ILE A 37 -1.04 -1.84 13.51
CA ILE A 37 -1.79 -3.07 13.58
C ILE A 37 -2.82 -2.92 12.47
N THR A 38 -2.52 -3.48 11.31
CA THR A 38 -3.42 -3.54 10.19
C THR A 38 -4.46 -4.51 10.69
N SER A 39 -5.54 -3.91 11.20
CA SER A 39 -6.68 -4.68 11.63
C SER A 39 -7.46 -5.05 10.39
N ASP A 40 -7.93 -6.29 10.34
CA ASP A 40 -8.96 -6.69 9.40
C ASP A 40 -10.09 -5.66 9.39
N VAL A 41 -10.57 -5.31 8.20
CA VAL A 41 -11.70 -4.40 8.02
C VAL A 41 -12.80 -5.08 7.23
N ASN A 42 -14.01 -4.52 7.27
CA ASN A 42 -15.07 -4.93 6.36
C ASN A 42 -15.09 -3.93 5.20
N GLY A 43 -14.74 -4.41 4.00
CA GLY A 43 -14.74 -3.61 2.78
C GLY A 43 -16.04 -3.74 2.02
N TYR A 44 -16.47 -2.66 1.38
CA TYR A 44 -17.71 -2.59 0.62
C TYR A 44 -17.55 -1.83 -0.68
N TYR A 45 -18.36 -2.23 -1.67
CA TYR A 45 -18.52 -1.57 -2.93
C TYR A 45 -19.99 -1.33 -3.22
N CYS A 46 -20.36 -0.11 -3.61
CA CYS A 46 -21.71 0.16 -4.06
C CYS A 46 -21.79 0.07 -5.60
N PRO A 47 -22.47 -0.94 -6.19
CA PRO A 47 -22.66 -1.03 -7.63
C PRO A 47 -23.46 0.15 -8.21
N HIS A 48 -24.30 0.83 -7.42
CA HIS A 48 -25.11 1.95 -7.89
C HIS A 48 -24.27 3.22 -8.13
N CYS A 49 -23.60 3.73 -7.09
CA CYS A 49 -22.81 4.97 -7.20
C CYS A 49 -21.30 4.75 -7.34
N LYS A 50 -20.84 3.49 -7.40
CA LYS A 50 -19.43 3.09 -7.51
C LYS A 50 -18.57 3.45 -6.29
N GLU A 51 -19.21 3.80 -5.17
CA GLU A 51 -18.53 4.12 -3.92
C GLU A 51 -17.73 2.94 -3.40
N LYS A 52 -16.54 3.22 -2.89
CA LYS A 52 -15.67 2.25 -2.24
C LYS A 52 -15.40 2.72 -0.83
N PHE A 53 -15.77 1.90 0.14
CA PHE A 53 -15.62 2.27 1.54
C PHE A 53 -15.32 1.06 2.40
N PHE A 54 -14.86 1.31 3.62
CA PHE A 54 -14.66 0.26 4.60
C PHE A 54 -15.01 0.74 6.00
N THR A 55 -15.32 -0.22 6.87
CA THR A 55 -15.65 -0.01 8.27
C THR A 55 -14.73 -0.87 9.14
N ASP A 56 -14.71 -0.60 10.44
CA ASP A 56 -13.99 -1.47 11.39
C ASP A 56 -14.55 -2.90 11.35
N ALA A 57 -13.72 -3.89 11.71
CA ALA A 57 -14.06 -5.33 11.63
C ALA A 57 -15.41 -5.72 12.26
N LYS A 58 -15.82 -4.99 13.31
CA LYS A 58 -17.05 -5.23 14.10
C LYS A 58 -18.28 -4.53 13.55
N VAL A 59 -18.12 -3.65 12.57
CA VAL A 59 -19.19 -2.85 11.99
C VAL A 59 -19.51 -3.41 10.62
N PHE A 60 -20.73 -3.92 10.44
CA PHE A 60 -21.24 -4.31 9.14
C PHE A 60 -22.05 -3.15 8.56
N ALA A 61 -21.84 -2.83 7.29
CA ALA A 61 -22.62 -1.81 6.61
C ALA A 61 -23.97 -2.40 6.16
N ASP A 62 -25.05 -1.64 6.37
CA ASP A 62 -26.40 -2.00 5.94
C ASP A 62 -26.79 -1.20 4.68
N LYS A 63 -26.15 -0.05 4.45
CA LYS A 63 -26.37 0.83 3.30
C LYS A 63 -25.10 1.52 2.81
N CYS A 64 -25.14 2.01 1.57
CA CYS A 64 -24.12 2.89 1.02
C CYS A 64 -24.16 4.26 1.71
N PRO A 65 -23.03 4.76 2.24
CA PRO A 65 -22.99 6.05 2.94
C PRO A 65 -23.16 7.26 2.00
N ASN A 66 -22.93 7.07 0.70
CA ASN A 66 -23.02 8.13 -0.30
C ASN A 66 -24.43 8.27 -0.88
N CYS A 67 -25.06 7.17 -1.31
CA CYS A 67 -26.37 7.20 -1.98
C CYS A 67 -27.52 6.54 -1.21
N GLY A 68 -27.26 5.91 -0.05
CA GLY A 68 -28.28 5.28 0.79
C GLY A 68 -28.81 3.93 0.30
N GLU A 69 -28.35 3.46 -0.86
CA GLU A 69 -28.75 2.15 -1.42
C GLU A 69 -28.33 1.00 -0.53
N LEU A 70 -29.18 -0.03 -0.46
CA LEU A 70 -28.96 -1.24 0.36
C LEU A 70 -28.17 -2.32 -0.39
N ASP A 71 -28.17 -2.28 -1.72
CA ASP A 71 -27.42 -3.21 -2.55
C ASP A 71 -25.93 -2.81 -2.56
N ILE A 72 -25.21 -3.22 -1.51
CA ILE A 72 -23.76 -3.09 -1.39
C ILE A 72 -23.12 -4.47 -1.37
N GLU A 73 -21.97 -4.60 -2.03
CA GLU A 73 -21.24 -5.84 -2.13
C GLU A 73 -20.04 -5.83 -1.18
N GLU A 74 -19.87 -6.89 -0.39
CA GLU A 74 -18.66 -7.07 0.40
C GLU A 74 -17.45 -7.26 -0.52
N VAL A 75 -16.34 -6.60 -0.19
CA VAL A 75 -15.08 -6.67 -0.92
C VAL A 75 -14.13 -7.60 -0.20
N TRP A 76 -13.56 -8.53 -0.97
CA TRP A 76 -12.62 -9.53 -0.47
C TRP A 76 -11.32 -9.47 -1.28
N GLY A 77 -10.24 -9.91 -0.64
CA GLY A 77 -8.94 -10.03 -1.28
C GLY A 77 -8.74 -11.39 -1.91
N HIS A 78 -8.28 -11.39 -3.16
CA HIS A 78 -7.99 -12.56 -3.97
C HIS A 78 -6.52 -12.59 -4.36
N TYR A 79 -5.81 -13.66 -4.01
CA TYR A 79 -4.39 -13.79 -4.34
C TYR A 79 -4.19 -14.25 -5.77
N CYS A 80 -3.32 -13.57 -6.50
CA CYS A 80 -2.88 -14.04 -7.80
C CYS A 80 -1.79 -15.12 -7.65
N PRO A 81 -1.99 -16.36 -8.15
CA PRO A 81 -0.99 -17.41 -8.04
C PRO A 81 0.27 -17.13 -8.88
N THR A 82 0.19 -16.23 -9.85
CA THR A 82 1.30 -15.92 -10.77
C THR A 82 2.29 -14.91 -10.20
N CYS A 83 1.79 -13.91 -9.46
CA CYS A 83 2.61 -12.76 -9.03
C CYS A 83 2.39 -12.38 -7.57
N ASP A 84 1.68 -13.23 -6.81
CA ASP A 84 1.40 -13.11 -5.38
C ASP A 84 0.79 -11.76 -4.95
N THR A 85 0.18 -11.06 -5.91
CA THR A 85 -0.45 -9.76 -5.67
C THR A 85 -1.88 -9.99 -5.19
N LEU A 86 -2.24 -9.34 -4.08
CA LEU A 86 -3.60 -9.28 -3.58
C LEU A 86 -4.43 -8.36 -4.49
N THR A 87 -5.56 -8.84 -4.98
CA THR A 87 -6.53 -8.03 -5.72
C THR A 87 -7.83 -7.96 -4.95
N LEU A 88 -8.30 -6.74 -4.68
CA LEU A 88 -9.59 -6.52 -4.05
C LEU A 88 -10.69 -6.51 -5.11
N ALA A 89 -11.71 -7.33 -4.89
CA ALA A 89 -12.88 -7.40 -5.75
C ALA A 89 -14.15 -7.62 -4.93
N PRO A 90 -15.32 -7.19 -5.43
CA PRO A 90 -16.58 -7.58 -4.83
C PRO A 90 -16.73 -9.09 -4.80
N ARG A 91 -17.36 -9.62 -3.75
CA ARG A 91 -17.56 -11.06 -3.55
C ARG A 91 -18.25 -11.73 -4.74
N SER A 92 -19.14 -11.01 -5.42
CA SER A 92 -19.85 -11.46 -6.62
C SER A 92 -18.91 -11.72 -7.81
N ALA A 93 -17.71 -11.13 -7.84
CA ALA A 93 -16.70 -11.43 -8.84
C ALA A 93 -16.20 -12.88 -8.74
N GLY A 94 -16.16 -13.44 -7.53
CA GLY A 94 -15.78 -14.84 -7.28
C GLY A 94 -14.49 -15.25 -8.00
N GLU A 95 -14.50 -16.42 -8.64
CA GLU A 95 -13.37 -16.95 -9.43
C GLU A 95 -13.06 -16.11 -10.70
N LYS A 96 -13.92 -15.16 -11.06
CA LYS A 96 -13.69 -14.25 -12.19
C LYS A 96 -12.88 -13.02 -11.81
N ALA A 97 -12.51 -12.86 -10.53
CA ALA A 97 -11.59 -11.80 -10.13
C ALA A 97 -10.25 -11.96 -10.88
N VAL A 98 -9.90 -10.94 -11.66
CA VAL A 98 -8.65 -10.88 -12.42
C VAL A 98 -7.63 -10.04 -11.67
N CYS A 99 -6.38 -10.49 -11.65
CA CYS A 99 -5.31 -9.77 -10.98
C CYS A 99 -5.09 -8.39 -11.62
N MET A 100 -5.11 -7.32 -10.82
CA MET A 100 -4.92 -5.95 -11.32
C MET A 100 -3.54 -5.72 -11.94
N LYS A 101 -2.53 -6.51 -11.57
CA LYS A 101 -1.14 -6.35 -12.03
C LYS A 101 -0.82 -7.11 -13.32
N CYS A 102 -1.28 -8.36 -13.44
CA CYS A 102 -0.91 -9.25 -14.55
C CYS A 102 -2.10 -9.70 -15.41
N ASN A 103 -3.32 -9.28 -15.06
CA ASN A 103 -4.56 -9.61 -15.76
C ASN A 103 -4.84 -11.12 -15.93
N LYS A 104 -4.24 -11.95 -15.06
CA LYS A 104 -4.52 -13.39 -14.97
C LYS A 104 -5.61 -13.68 -13.93
N PRO A 105 -6.34 -14.80 -14.04
CA PRO A 105 -7.28 -15.22 -13.01
C PRO A 105 -6.59 -15.29 -11.63
N THR A 106 -7.29 -14.81 -10.61
CA THR A 106 -6.86 -15.01 -9.23
C THR A 106 -7.20 -16.41 -8.76
N SER A 107 -6.49 -16.87 -7.73
CA SER A 107 -6.87 -18.09 -7.02
C SER A 107 -8.10 -17.79 -6.18
N GLY A 108 -9.03 -18.75 -6.07
CA GLY A 108 -10.22 -18.63 -5.21
C GLY A 108 -9.92 -18.53 -3.70
N GLY A 109 -8.66 -18.31 -3.31
CA GLY A 109 -8.28 -18.03 -1.93
C GLY A 109 -8.82 -16.66 -1.51
N ILE A 110 -9.64 -16.66 -0.46
CA ILE A 110 -10.34 -15.48 0.05
C ILE A 110 -9.64 -15.01 1.33
N LYS A 111 -9.19 -13.75 1.35
CA LYS A 111 -8.62 -13.09 2.53
C LYS A 111 -9.44 -11.84 2.87
N LYS A 112 -9.67 -11.58 4.16
CA LYS A 112 -10.20 -10.28 4.59
C LYS A 112 -9.19 -9.17 4.28
N PRO A 113 -9.62 -8.06 3.65
CA PRO A 113 -8.74 -6.96 3.36
C PRO A 113 -8.27 -6.28 4.65
N GLN A 114 -7.05 -5.75 4.61
CA GLN A 114 -6.56 -4.83 5.61
C GLN A 114 -7.00 -3.40 5.29
N SER A 115 -6.98 -2.52 6.29
CA SER A 115 -7.25 -1.09 6.07
C SER A 115 -6.32 -0.46 5.02
N SER A 116 -5.05 -0.85 5.01
CA SER A 116 -4.06 -0.41 4.00
C SER A 116 -4.45 -0.84 2.59
N ASP A 117 -4.88 -2.09 2.42
CA ASP A 117 -5.28 -2.64 1.12
C ASP A 117 -6.50 -1.89 0.56
N MET A 118 -7.47 -1.60 1.43
CA MET A 118 -8.67 -0.85 1.07
C MET A 118 -8.34 0.59 0.63
N ILE A 119 -7.43 1.26 1.35
CA ILE A 119 -6.98 2.62 1.00
C ILE A 119 -6.26 2.62 -0.35
N GLU A 120 -5.36 1.67 -0.60
CA GLU A 120 -4.65 1.55 -1.88
C GLU A 120 -5.63 1.28 -3.05
N TRP A 121 -6.71 0.53 -2.78
CA TRP A 121 -7.78 0.28 -3.75
C TRP A 121 -8.71 1.48 -4.00
N GLY A 122 -8.49 2.58 -3.27
CA GLY A 122 -9.24 3.84 -3.40
C GLY A 122 -10.49 3.90 -2.53
N ALA A 123 -10.60 3.06 -1.50
CA ALA A 123 -11.67 3.15 -0.52
C ALA A 123 -11.31 4.08 0.63
N HIS A 124 -12.32 4.62 1.31
CA HIS A 124 -12.14 5.44 2.51
C HIS A 124 -12.87 4.83 3.72
N LYS A 125 -12.39 5.16 4.93
CA LYS A 125 -13.01 4.69 6.17
C LYS A 125 -14.31 5.43 6.42
N VAL A 126 -15.33 4.70 6.86
CA VAL A 126 -16.64 5.25 7.23
C VAL A 126 -17.06 4.71 8.59
N ASP A 127 -17.66 5.58 9.41
CA ASP A 127 -18.15 5.23 10.74
C ASP A 127 -19.51 4.54 10.70
N ALA A 128 -19.83 3.79 11.76
CA ALA A 128 -21.07 3.02 11.85
C ALA A 128 -22.33 3.88 11.60
N ALA A 129 -22.39 5.11 12.11
CA ALA A 129 -23.56 5.98 11.97
C ALA A 129 -23.95 6.27 10.51
N ALA A 130 -22.99 6.32 9.58
CA ALA A 130 -23.25 6.61 8.18
C ALA A 130 -23.77 5.39 7.39
N VAL A 131 -23.49 4.18 7.88
CA VAL A 131 -23.78 2.92 7.16
C VAL A 131 -24.89 2.09 7.80
N LYS A 132 -25.44 2.53 8.93
CA LYS A 132 -26.57 1.88 9.62
C LYS A 132 -27.92 2.43 9.15
N MET A 133 -28.92 1.55 9.13
CA MET A 133 -30.32 1.91 8.87
C MET A 133 -30.98 2.56 10.08
#